data_AF-A0A3D2U6P5-F1
#
_entry.id   AF-A0A3D2U6P5-F1
#
_cell.length_a   1.000
_cell.length_b   1.000
_cell.length_c   1.000
_cell.angle_alpha   90.00
_cell.angle_beta   90.00
_cell.angle_gamma   90.00
#
_symmetry.space_group_name_H-M   'P 1'
#
loop_
_entity.id
_entity.type
_entity.pdbx_description
1 polymer ?
#
loop_
_entity_poly.entity_id
_entity_poly.type
_entity_poly.pdbx_seq_one_letter_code
_entity_poly.pdbx_strand_id
1 'polypeptide(L)'
;AVFLGVLLMSGGVAAATTVSQRTDSPASLCIAVALAACVLAYDAWLKSTPLGPVAMGACRSLNVLLGATIAGSFQSLGQGPPLHVSVGMGLYIAGVTWFARNEAGTSNQRQLTAAVLLINIGLATLITFAGLATTDIDQNATTSVLMLMALIVVSINRRLIAAIRDPRPERVQSGVGILLLSLVMIDATLALAASGETAPALVIAALLIPALVLRRWIPMT
;
A
#
# COMPACT_ATOMS: atom_id res chain seq x y z
N ALA A 1 0.68 -10.31 -21.77
CA ALA A 1 0.94 -10.17 -20.32
C ALA A 1 2.43 -10.22 -19.99
N VAL A 2 3.13 -11.33 -20.28
CA VAL A 2 4.57 -11.51 -19.92
C VAL A 2 5.47 -10.43 -20.52
N PHE A 3 5.33 -10.11 -21.81
CA PHE A 3 6.14 -9.06 -22.45
C PHE A 3 5.99 -7.69 -21.78
N LEU A 4 4.76 -7.30 -21.43
CA LEU A 4 4.49 -6.05 -20.72
C LEU A 4 5.09 -6.06 -19.31
N GLY A 5 4.99 -7.18 -18.60
CA GLY A 5 5.60 -7.35 -17.28
C GLY A 5 7.13 -7.22 -17.31
N VAL A 6 7.78 -7.87 -18.27
CA VAL A 6 9.24 -7.75 -18.48
C VAL A 6 9.63 -6.32 -18.84
N LEU A 7 8.87 -5.66 -19.71
CA LEU A 7 9.11 -4.27 -20.11
C LEU A 7 9.00 -3.31 -18.91
N LEU A 8 7.95 -3.44 -18.08
CA LEU A 8 7.78 -2.62 -16.88
C LEU A 8 8.87 -2.88 -15.84
N MET A 9 9.25 -4.15 -15.63
CA MET A 9 10.27 -4.50 -14.65
C MET A 9 11.66 -4.03 -15.08
N SER A 10 12.00 -4.20 -16.36
CA SER A 10 13.25 -3.66 -16.93
C SER A 10 13.30 -2.12 -16.86
N GLY A 11 12.17 -1.45 -17.14
CA GLY A 11 12.04 0.00 -16.97
C GLY A 11 12.25 0.45 -15.52
N GLY A 12 11.69 -0.28 -14.55
CA GLY A 12 11.89 -0.01 -13.11
C GLY A 12 13.35 -0.16 -12.68
N VAL A 13 14.04 -1.22 -13.13
CA VAL A 13 15.47 -1.42 -12.85
C VAL A 13 16.32 -0.33 -13.52
N ALA A 14 16.01 0.04 -14.77
CA ALA A 14 16.70 1.13 -15.45
C ALA A 14 16.54 2.46 -14.68
N ALA A 15 15.33 2.81 -14.24
CA ALA A 15 15.12 3.98 -13.40
C ALA A 15 15.92 3.90 -12.09
N ALA A 16 15.94 2.75 -11.41
CA ALA A 16 16.71 2.56 -10.18
C ALA A 16 18.22 2.74 -10.40
N THR A 17 18.78 2.33 -11.55
CA THR A 17 20.19 2.58 -11.90
C THR A 17 20.48 4.06 -12.06
N THR A 18 19.59 4.83 -12.69
CA THR A 18 19.78 6.28 -12.83
C THR A 18 19.73 7.01 -11.49
N VAL A 19 18.88 6.58 -10.56
CA VAL A 19 18.85 7.11 -9.19
C VAL A 19 20.12 6.71 -8.43
N SER A 20 20.58 5.47 -8.59
CA SER A 20 21.81 5.00 -7.94
C SER A 20 23.02 5.85 -8.33
N GLN A 21 23.12 6.21 -9.62
CA GLN A 21 24.17 7.08 -10.15
C GLN A 21 24.06 8.53 -9.66
N ARG A 22 22.84 9.03 -9.38
CA ARG A 22 22.65 10.41 -8.89
C ARG A 22 22.85 10.56 -7.39
N THR A 23 22.58 9.51 -6.63
CA THR A 23 22.64 9.50 -5.17
C THR A 23 23.96 8.88 -4.66
N ASP A 24 24.86 8.46 -5.57
CA ASP A 24 26.12 7.75 -5.27
C ASP A 24 25.93 6.58 -4.29
N SER A 25 24.76 5.94 -4.33
CA SER A 25 24.36 4.90 -3.38
C SER A 25 23.82 3.67 -4.11
N PRO A 26 24.29 2.46 -3.77
CA PRO A 26 23.76 1.22 -4.36
C PRO A 26 22.38 0.84 -3.81
N ALA A 27 21.81 1.61 -2.87
CA ALA A 27 20.58 1.27 -2.18
C ALA A 27 19.37 1.11 -3.12
N SER A 28 19.20 2.01 -4.09
CA SER A 28 18.09 1.95 -5.05
C SER A 28 18.17 0.68 -5.92
N LEU A 29 19.38 0.32 -6.38
CA LEU A 29 19.58 -0.87 -7.21
C LEU A 29 19.34 -2.15 -6.41
N CYS A 30 19.89 -2.25 -5.19
CA CYS A 30 19.67 -3.40 -4.32
C CYS A 30 18.19 -3.61 -3.99
N ILE A 31 17.46 -2.55 -3.66
CA ILE A 31 16.02 -2.64 -3.36
C ILE A 31 15.23 -2.98 -4.63
N ALA A 32 15.57 -2.42 -5.79
CA ALA A 32 14.90 -2.75 -7.05
C ALA A 32 15.10 -4.22 -7.44
N VAL A 33 16.30 -4.77 -7.28
CA VAL A 33 16.58 -6.19 -7.54
C VAL A 33 15.85 -7.07 -6.53
N ALA A 34 15.85 -6.71 -5.24
CA ALA A 34 15.10 -7.44 -4.22
C ALA A 34 13.59 -7.44 -4.49
N LEU A 35 13.04 -6.29 -4.93
CA LEU A 35 11.64 -6.17 -5.33
C LEU A 35 11.34 -7.04 -6.55
N ALA A 36 12.16 -7.00 -7.59
CA ALA A 36 11.99 -7.84 -8.77
C ALA A 36 12.02 -9.34 -8.42
N ALA A 37 12.96 -9.76 -7.56
CA ALA A 37 13.02 -11.14 -7.08
C ALA A 37 11.78 -11.53 -6.26
N CYS A 38 11.28 -10.62 -5.41
CA CYS A 38 10.08 -10.84 -4.61
C CYS A 38 8.82 -11.00 -5.49
N VAL A 39 8.69 -10.16 -6.53
CA VAL A 39 7.59 -10.24 -7.50
C VAL A 39 7.63 -11.57 -8.26
N LEU A 40 8.80 -11.97 -8.76
CA LEU A 40 8.95 -13.26 -9.44
C LEU A 40 8.65 -14.44 -8.52
N ALA A 41 9.10 -14.41 -7.26
CA ALA A 41 8.83 -15.45 -6.28
C ALA A 41 7.34 -15.53 -5.92
N TYR A 42 6.66 -14.39 -5.83
CA TYR A 42 5.21 -14.31 -5.63
C TYR A 42 4.45 -14.94 -6.79
N ASP A 43 4.76 -14.54 -8.02
CA ASP A 43 4.06 -15.00 -9.22
C ASP A 43 4.31 -16.48 -9.53
N ALA A 44 5.51 -16.97 -9.26
CA ALA A 44 5.92 -18.35 -9.52
C ALA A 44 5.35 -19.33 -8.49
N TRP A 45 5.49 -19.03 -7.19
CA TRP A 45 5.23 -20.01 -6.13
C TRP A 45 4.36 -19.48 -4.99
N LEU A 46 4.62 -18.27 -4.50
CA LEU A 46 4.05 -17.87 -3.20
C LEU A 46 2.55 -17.54 -3.26
N LYS A 47 2.00 -17.13 -4.42
CA LYS A 47 0.57 -16.77 -4.54
C LYS A 47 -0.38 -17.92 -4.17
N SER A 48 0.01 -19.18 -4.40
CA SER A 48 -0.81 -20.36 -4.05
C SER A 48 -0.64 -20.79 -2.58
N THR A 49 0.41 -20.31 -1.91
CA THR A 49 0.74 -20.66 -0.52
C THR A 49 0.05 -19.74 0.50
N PRO A 50 -0.07 -20.14 1.78
CA PRO A 50 -0.53 -19.24 2.84
C PRO A 50 0.37 -18.02 3.06
N LEU A 51 1.59 -18.00 2.49
CA LEU A 51 2.52 -16.87 2.53
C LEU A 51 2.23 -15.82 1.45
N GLY A 52 1.29 -16.06 0.54
CA GLY A 52 0.91 -15.11 -0.52
C GLY A 52 0.65 -13.68 0.00
N PRO A 53 -0.18 -13.48 1.05
CA PRO A 53 -0.42 -12.16 1.62
C PRO A 53 0.85 -11.48 2.15
N VAL A 54 1.75 -12.24 2.78
CA VAL A 54 3.01 -11.71 3.31
C VAL A 54 3.93 -11.26 2.19
N ALA A 55 4.05 -12.05 1.12
CA ALA A 55 4.87 -11.69 -0.03
C ALA A 55 4.32 -10.48 -0.79
N MET A 56 3.00 -10.37 -0.96
CA MET A 56 2.40 -9.19 -1.58
C MET A 56 2.61 -7.93 -0.73
N GLY A 57 2.50 -8.06 0.60
CA GLY A 57 2.86 -7.00 1.55
C GLY A 57 4.34 -6.60 1.46
N ALA A 58 5.25 -7.57 1.34
CA ALA A 58 6.69 -7.34 1.17
C ALA A 58 7.02 -6.65 -0.17
N CYS A 59 6.34 -7.03 -1.27
CA CYS A 59 6.48 -6.35 -2.54
C CYS A 59 6.10 -4.87 -2.41
N ARG A 60 5.00 -4.57 -1.70
CA ARG A 60 4.55 -3.19 -1.49
C ARG A 60 5.45 -2.41 -0.54
N SER A 61 5.97 -3.01 0.52
CA SER A 61 6.93 -2.34 1.41
C SER A 61 8.23 -2.02 0.67
N LEU A 62 8.78 -2.97 -0.09
CA LEU A 62 9.96 -2.75 -0.95
C LEU A 62 9.71 -1.66 -2.00
N ASN A 63 8.49 -1.57 -2.56
CA ASN A 63 8.14 -0.53 -3.51
C ASN A 63 8.17 0.87 -2.87
N VAL A 64 7.66 1.01 -1.65
CA VAL A 64 7.72 2.28 -0.90
C VAL A 64 9.18 2.63 -0.57
N LEU A 65 9.97 1.65 -0.13
CA LEU A 65 11.39 1.85 0.15
C LEU A 65 12.18 2.24 -1.11
N LEU A 66 11.85 1.67 -2.27
CA LEU A 66 12.46 2.05 -3.54
C LEU A 66 12.22 3.53 -3.84
N GLY A 67 11.00 4.03 -3.65
CA GLY A 67 10.71 5.46 -3.79
C GLY A 67 11.47 6.33 -2.80
N ALA A 68 11.62 5.87 -1.56
CA ALA A 68 12.36 6.57 -0.51
C ALA A 68 13.88 6.63 -0.75
N THR A 69 14.44 5.79 -1.63
CA THR A 69 15.89 5.80 -1.93
C THR A 69 16.38 7.12 -2.54
N ILE A 70 15.48 7.95 -3.08
CA ILE A 70 15.78 9.31 -3.56
C ILE A 70 16.32 10.18 -2.42
N ALA A 71 15.86 9.97 -1.17
CA ALA A 71 16.29 10.72 0.00
C ALA A 71 17.68 10.32 0.53
N GLY A 72 18.35 9.33 -0.09
CA GLY A 72 19.72 8.94 0.26
C GLY A 72 19.84 7.62 1.02
N SER A 73 21.09 7.35 1.43
CA SER A 73 21.71 6.12 1.98
C SER A 73 20.85 5.04 2.68
N PHE A 74 21.39 3.82 2.78
CA PHE A 74 20.79 2.73 3.57
C PHE A 74 20.48 3.09 5.03
N GLN A 75 21.27 3.98 5.63
CA GLN A 75 21.09 4.35 7.03
C GLN A 75 19.86 5.23 7.23
N SER A 76 19.60 6.16 6.31
CA SER A 76 18.36 6.95 6.28
C SER A 76 17.13 6.09 6.00
N LEU A 77 17.28 5.00 5.24
CA LEU A 77 16.20 4.04 5.00
C LEU A 77 15.92 3.14 6.22
N GLY A 78 16.97 2.72 6.93
CA GLY A 78 16.86 1.77 8.04
C GLY A 78 16.38 2.36 9.37
N GLN A 79 16.65 3.65 9.61
CA GLN A 79 16.22 4.35 10.85
C GLN A 79 15.23 5.47 10.61
N GLY A 80 14.89 5.74 9.35
CA GLY A 80 14.09 6.90 9.01
C GLY A 80 12.57 6.69 9.03
N PRO A 81 11.83 7.80 8.85
CA PRO A 81 10.40 7.81 8.56
C PRO A 81 9.93 6.81 7.48
N PRO A 82 10.65 6.56 6.35
CA PRO A 82 10.16 5.65 5.30
C PRO A 82 10.03 4.19 5.73
N LEU A 83 10.80 3.71 6.70
CA LEU A 83 10.67 2.35 7.21
C LEU A 83 9.29 2.15 7.85
N HIS A 84 8.85 3.10 8.68
CA HIS A 84 7.55 3.06 9.35
C HIS A 84 6.40 3.00 8.34
N VAL A 85 6.45 3.84 7.30
CA VAL A 85 5.44 3.83 6.23
C VAL A 85 5.45 2.52 5.48
N SER A 86 6.64 1.99 5.15
CA SER A 86 6.76 0.73 4.41
C SER A 86 6.19 -0.46 5.19
N VAL A 87 6.40 -0.51 6.50
CA VAL A 87 5.86 -1.55 7.38
C VAL A 87 4.34 -1.44 7.48
N GLY A 88 3.83 -0.23 7.70
CA GLY A 88 2.39 -0.01 7.79
C GLY A 88 1.65 -0.34 6.50
N MET A 89 2.23 0.06 5.36
CA MET A 89 1.69 -0.28 4.05
C MET A 89 1.78 -1.78 3.75
N GLY A 90 2.89 -2.42 4.13
CA GLY A 90 3.04 -3.87 4.00
C GLY A 90 2.01 -4.64 4.81
N LEU A 91 1.77 -4.24 6.07
CA LEU A 91 0.75 -4.84 6.93
C LEU A 91 -0.67 -4.62 6.40
N TYR A 92 -0.97 -3.41 5.94
CA TYR A 92 -2.24 -3.09 5.29
C TYR A 92 -2.47 -4.02 4.10
N ILE A 93 -1.51 -4.10 3.17
CA ILE A 93 -1.64 -4.92 1.95
C ILE A 93 -1.67 -6.41 2.24
N ALA A 94 -0.91 -6.88 3.22
CA ALA A 94 -0.99 -8.27 3.67
C ALA A 94 -2.41 -8.57 4.18
N GLY A 95 -2.99 -7.69 4.99
CA GLY A 95 -4.37 -7.81 5.45
C GLY A 95 -5.38 -7.79 4.30
N VAL A 96 -5.25 -6.86 3.34
CA VAL A 96 -6.12 -6.78 2.14
C VAL A 96 -6.03 -8.06 1.31
N THR A 97 -4.82 -8.54 1.06
CA THR A 97 -4.59 -9.75 0.26
C THR A 97 -5.16 -10.99 0.96
N TRP A 98 -5.06 -11.05 2.29
CA TRP A 98 -5.66 -12.14 3.06
C TRP A 98 -7.20 -12.07 3.07
N PHE A 99 -7.76 -10.86 3.11
CA PHE A 99 -9.19 -10.60 3.03
C PHE A 99 -9.76 -11.00 1.65
N ALA A 100 -9.02 -10.74 0.57
CA ALA A 100 -9.42 -11.05 -0.80
C ALA A 100 -9.29 -12.55 -1.16
N ARG A 101 -8.49 -13.33 -0.43
CA ARG A 101 -8.11 -14.70 -0.82
C ARG A 101 -9.28 -15.67 -1.07
N ASN A 102 -10.40 -15.45 -0.39
CA ASN A 102 -11.60 -16.30 -0.50
C ASN A 102 -12.81 -15.52 -1.07
N GLU A 103 -12.57 -14.45 -1.83
CA GLU A 103 -13.63 -13.57 -2.34
C GLU A 103 -14.59 -14.27 -3.32
N ALA A 104 -14.11 -15.26 -4.07
CA ALA A 104 -14.93 -16.04 -5.02
C ALA A 104 -15.58 -17.30 -4.39
N GLY A 105 -15.31 -17.59 -3.11
CA GLY A 105 -15.76 -18.82 -2.44
C GLY A 105 -16.49 -18.57 -1.12
N THR A 106 -16.59 -19.60 -0.28
CA THR A 106 -17.13 -19.45 1.08
C THR A 106 -16.09 -18.83 2.00
N SER A 107 -16.29 -17.57 2.38
CA SER A 107 -15.43 -16.88 3.34
C SER A 107 -15.84 -17.20 4.78
N ASN A 108 -14.88 -17.57 5.62
CA ASN A 108 -15.12 -17.79 7.05
C ASN A 108 -15.01 -16.47 7.82
N GLN A 109 -15.96 -16.18 8.71
CA GLN A 109 -15.97 -14.96 9.53
C GLN A 109 -14.68 -14.81 10.36
N ARG A 110 -14.12 -15.91 10.87
CA ARG A 110 -12.85 -15.89 11.61
C ARG A 110 -11.68 -15.40 10.75
N GLN A 111 -11.60 -15.86 9.50
CA GLN A 111 -10.56 -15.43 8.56
C GLN A 111 -10.71 -13.95 8.21
N LEU A 112 -11.94 -13.51 7.89
CA LEU A 112 -12.21 -12.11 7.59
C LEU A 112 -11.86 -11.22 8.79
N THR A 113 -12.21 -11.64 10.01
CA THR A 113 -11.91 -10.88 11.22
C THR A 113 -10.40 -10.76 11.46
N ALA A 114 -9.64 -11.84 11.27
CA ALA A 114 -8.19 -11.82 11.39
C ALA A 114 -7.53 -10.93 10.32
N ALA A 115 -8.03 -10.95 9.08
CA ALA A 115 -7.56 -10.06 8.02
C ALA A 115 -7.87 -8.59 8.33
N VAL A 116 -9.08 -8.28 8.82
CA VAL A 116 -9.47 -6.92 9.24
C VAL A 116 -8.61 -6.43 10.42
N LEU A 117 -8.23 -7.32 11.34
CA LEU A 117 -7.31 -6.96 12.42
C LEU A 117 -5.94 -6.56 11.87
N LEU A 118 -5.36 -7.34 10.94
CA LEU A 118 -4.10 -6.97 10.29
C LEU A 118 -4.19 -5.65 9.50
N ILE A 119 -5.31 -5.43 8.79
CA ILE A 119 -5.57 -4.16 8.08
C ILE A 119 -5.53 -2.99 9.06
N ASN A 120 -6.22 -3.10 10.21
CA ASN A 120 -6.27 -2.05 11.21
C ASN A 120 -4.93 -1.84 11.93
N ILE A 121 -4.12 -2.88 12.14
CA ILE A 121 -2.75 -2.74 12.65
C ILE A 121 -1.92 -1.91 11.65
N GLY A 122 -1.96 -2.24 10.36
CA GLY A 122 -1.30 -1.43 9.32
C GLY A 122 -1.80 0.02 9.31
N LEU A 123 -3.11 0.22 9.37
CA LEU A 123 -3.72 1.54 9.39
C LEU A 123 -3.30 2.36 10.63
N ALA A 124 -3.25 1.74 11.80
CA ALA A 124 -2.78 2.37 13.04
C ALA A 124 -1.33 2.83 12.92
N THR A 125 -0.44 2.00 12.34
CA THR A 125 0.96 2.40 12.13
C THR A 125 1.10 3.58 11.16
N LEU A 126 0.25 3.66 10.12
CA LEU A 126 0.23 4.78 9.18
C LEU A 126 -0.34 6.06 9.83
N ILE A 127 -1.33 5.95 10.70
CA ILE A 127 -1.88 7.09 11.46
C ILE A 127 -0.83 7.63 12.44
N THR A 128 -0.13 6.75 13.17
CA THR A 128 0.95 7.18 14.07
C THR A 128 2.04 7.90 13.29
N PHE A 129 2.40 7.41 12.11
CA PHE A 129 3.32 8.10 11.24
C PHE A 129 2.80 9.47 10.80
N ALA A 130 1.55 9.55 10.32
CA ALA A 130 0.97 10.81 9.86
C ALA A 130 0.95 11.86 10.98
N GLY A 131 0.59 11.46 12.21
CA GLY A 131 0.61 12.35 13.37
C GLY A 131 2.01 12.82 13.74
N LEU A 132 3.03 11.95 13.68
CA LEU A 132 4.43 12.31 13.94
C LEU A 132 5.04 13.16 12.83
N ALA A 133 4.68 12.93 11.57
CA ALA A 133 5.19 13.69 10.43
C ALA A 133 4.66 15.13 10.41
N THR A 134 3.46 15.37 10.94
CA THR A 134 2.84 16.69 10.96
C THR A 134 3.13 17.48 12.24
N THR A 135 3.84 16.94 13.25
CA THR A 135 4.08 17.68 14.52
C THR A 135 4.85 18.98 14.33
N ASP A 136 5.70 19.05 13.31
CA ASP A 136 6.46 20.25 12.97
C ASP A 136 5.68 21.20 12.04
N ILE A 137 4.49 20.78 11.59
CA ILE A 137 3.58 21.55 10.74
C ILE A 137 2.49 22.18 11.62
N ASP A 138 1.95 23.31 11.16
CA ASP A 138 0.81 24.00 11.77
C ASP A 138 -0.25 23.04 12.36
N GLN A 139 -0.71 23.32 13.59
CA GLN A 139 -1.62 22.46 14.35
C GLN A 139 -2.94 22.19 13.59
N ASN A 140 -3.39 23.18 12.81
CA ASN A 140 -4.58 23.05 11.99
C ASN A 140 -4.38 22.03 10.86
N ALA A 141 -3.19 21.97 10.25
CA ALA A 141 -2.86 21.00 9.21
C ALA A 141 -2.82 19.57 9.79
N THR A 142 -2.16 19.37 10.94
CA THR A 142 -2.15 18.09 11.66
C THR A 142 -3.56 17.57 11.92
N THR A 143 -4.44 18.43 12.43
CA THR A 143 -5.83 18.08 12.73
C THR A 143 -6.58 17.66 11.48
N SER A 144 -6.40 18.39 10.37
CA SER A 144 -7.05 18.06 9.10
C SER A 144 -6.61 16.70 8.53
N VAL A 145 -5.31 16.39 8.58
CA VAL A 145 -4.74 15.11 8.12
C VAL A 145 -5.27 13.94 8.96
N LEU A 146 -5.28 14.10 10.29
CA LEU A 146 -5.81 13.07 11.20
C LEU A 146 -7.32 12.87 11.03
N MET A 147 -8.08 13.93 10.81
CA MET A 147 -9.52 13.84 10.49
C MET A 147 -9.76 13.10 9.17
N LEU A 148 -9.00 13.41 8.11
CA LEU A 148 -9.09 12.70 6.83
C LEU A 148 -8.78 11.21 6.99
N MET A 149 -7.70 10.88 7.72
CA MET A 149 -7.36 9.49 8.06
C MET A 149 -8.48 8.80 8.84
N ALA A 150 -9.04 9.46 9.86
CA ALA A 150 -10.15 8.91 10.64
C ALA A 150 -11.39 8.63 9.78
N LEU A 151 -11.74 9.53 8.86
CA LEU A 151 -12.85 9.34 7.93
C LEU A 151 -12.62 8.15 7.00
N ILE A 152 -11.39 7.98 6.50
CA ILE A 152 -11.00 6.83 5.67
C ILE A 152 -11.13 5.53 6.47
N VAL A 153 -10.59 5.50 7.69
CA VAL A 153 -10.64 4.32 8.60
C VAL A 153 -12.08 3.92 8.90
N VAL A 154 -12.94 4.89 9.23
CA VAL A 154 -14.36 4.64 9.54
C VAL A 154 -15.08 4.13 8.29
N SER A 155 -14.83 4.72 7.13
CA SER A 155 -15.42 4.29 5.85
C SER A 155 -15.03 2.85 5.50
N ILE A 156 -13.76 2.49 5.67
CA ILE A 156 -13.25 1.13 5.47
C ILE A 156 -13.93 0.17 6.46
N ASN A 157 -13.81 0.42 7.76
CA ASN A 157 -14.28 -0.51 8.79
C ASN A 157 -15.78 -0.75 8.74
N ARG A 158 -16.59 0.29 8.44
CA ARG A 158 -18.04 0.13 8.27
C ARG A 158 -18.38 -0.94 7.23
N ARG A 159 -17.62 -1.03 6.15
CA ARG A 159 -17.87 -1.98 5.06
C ARG A 159 -17.28 -3.36 5.35
N LEU A 160 -16.11 -3.41 5.99
CA LEU A 160 -15.50 -4.67 6.41
C LEU A 160 -16.36 -5.38 7.47
N ILE A 161 -16.93 -4.63 8.42
CA ILE A 161 -17.86 -5.17 9.42
C ILE A 161 -19.11 -5.74 8.73
N ALA A 162 -19.65 -5.05 7.71
CA ALA A 162 -20.78 -5.55 6.95
C ALA A 162 -20.46 -6.86 6.21
N ALA A 163 -19.23 -7.01 5.70
CA ALA A 163 -18.76 -8.25 5.07
C ALA A 163 -18.48 -9.36 6.09
N ILE A 164 -18.01 -9.06 7.30
CA ILE A 164 -17.84 -10.06 8.38
C ILE A 164 -19.19 -10.59 8.85
N ARG A 165 -20.18 -9.71 9.07
CA ARG A 165 -21.50 -10.10 9.58
C ARG A 165 -22.27 -11.00 8.60
N ASP A 166 -22.07 -10.80 7.30
CA ASP A 166 -22.71 -11.58 6.24
C ASP A 166 -21.70 -11.79 5.11
N PRO A 167 -20.91 -12.88 5.18
CA PRO A 167 -19.77 -13.15 4.30
C PRO A 167 -20.20 -13.67 2.93
N ARG A 168 -21.00 -12.88 2.23
CA ARG A 168 -21.37 -13.11 0.83
C ARG A 168 -20.25 -12.64 -0.09
N PRO A 169 -19.94 -13.38 -1.18
CA PRO A 169 -18.92 -13.00 -2.17
C PRO A 169 -19.03 -11.53 -2.62
N GLU A 170 -20.26 -11.07 -2.92
CA GLU A 170 -20.55 -9.70 -3.35
C GLU A 170 -20.07 -8.62 -2.35
N ARG A 171 -20.23 -8.88 -1.04
CA ARG A 171 -19.82 -7.94 0.01
C ARG A 171 -18.32 -7.97 0.25
N VAL A 172 -17.70 -9.15 0.16
CA VAL A 172 -16.26 -9.31 0.25
C VAL A 172 -15.58 -8.60 -0.92
N GLN A 173 -16.00 -8.87 -2.16
CA GLN A 173 -15.49 -8.21 -3.37
C GLN A 173 -15.69 -6.69 -3.33
N SER A 174 -16.87 -6.22 -2.91
CA SER A 174 -17.08 -4.78 -2.71
C SER A 174 -16.18 -4.20 -1.61
N GLY A 175 -15.87 -4.97 -0.57
CA GLY A 175 -14.95 -4.59 0.49
C GLY A 175 -13.51 -4.45 -0.03
N VAL A 176 -13.03 -5.46 -0.77
CA VAL A 176 -11.71 -5.46 -1.43
C VAL A 176 -11.56 -4.26 -2.36
N GLY A 177 -12.56 -4.01 -3.21
CA GLY A 177 -12.53 -2.86 -4.12
C GLY A 177 -12.40 -1.52 -3.40
N ILE A 178 -12.93 -1.41 -2.18
CA ILE A 178 -12.83 -0.17 -1.39
C ILE A 178 -11.52 -0.08 -0.65
N LEU A 179 -10.99 -1.20 -0.14
CA LEU A 179 -9.63 -1.24 0.37
C LEU A 179 -8.64 -0.75 -0.70
N LEU A 180 -8.71 -1.28 -1.92
CA LEU A 180 -7.83 -0.87 -3.00
C LEU A 180 -7.99 0.60 -3.42
N LEU A 181 -9.21 1.16 -3.38
CA LEU A 181 -9.42 2.58 -3.65
C LEU A 181 -8.97 3.48 -2.51
N SER A 182 -9.20 3.06 -1.27
CA SER A 182 -8.75 3.79 -0.08
C SER A 182 -7.24 3.85 0.03
N LEU A 183 -6.52 2.85 -0.51
CA LEU A 183 -5.06 2.86 -0.63
C LEU A 183 -4.54 4.15 -1.29
N VAL A 184 -5.13 4.56 -2.42
CA VAL A 184 -4.74 5.79 -3.13
C VAL A 184 -4.94 7.03 -2.27
N MET A 185 -6.05 7.08 -1.52
CA MET A 185 -6.33 8.19 -0.60
C MET A 185 -5.40 8.20 0.62
N ILE A 186 -5.00 7.02 1.10
CA ILE A 186 -4.01 6.87 2.16
C ILE A 186 -2.66 7.41 1.68
N ASP A 187 -2.20 7.00 0.49
CA ASP A 187 -0.95 7.49 -0.10
C ASP A 187 -0.94 9.01 -0.29
N ALA A 188 -2.05 9.59 -0.79
CA ALA A 188 -2.19 11.03 -0.96
C ALA A 188 -2.12 11.79 0.37
N THR A 189 -2.77 11.25 1.41
CA THR A 189 -2.78 11.88 2.74
C THR A 189 -1.43 11.74 3.44
N LEU A 190 -0.73 10.61 3.26
CA LEU A 190 0.63 10.42 3.78
C LEU A 190 1.64 11.33 3.08
N ALA A 191 1.49 11.53 1.76
CA ALA A 191 2.30 12.49 1.01
C ALA A 191 2.06 13.92 1.51
N LEU A 192 0.81 14.30 1.76
CA LEU A 192 0.48 15.58 2.39
C LEU A 192 1.10 15.71 3.79
N ALA A 193 1.01 14.65 4.61
CA ALA A 193 1.57 14.63 5.96
C ALA A 193 3.10 14.78 5.97
N ALA A 194 3.78 14.16 5.01
CA ALA A 194 5.24 14.15 4.93
C ALA A 194 5.84 15.39 4.25
N SER A 195 5.16 15.96 3.25
CA SER A 195 5.66 17.13 2.50
C SER A 195 5.08 18.46 2.98
N GLY A 196 3.90 18.46 3.60
CA GLY A 196 3.12 19.67 3.86
C GLY A 196 2.55 20.32 2.60
N GLU A 197 2.85 19.78 1.41
CA GLU A 197 2.47 20.36 0.13
C GLU A 197 1.17 19.73 -0.41
N THR A 198 0.21 20.58 -0.75
CA THR A 198 -1.09 20.14 -1.29
C THR A 198 -1.01 19.70 -2.75
N ALA A 199 -0.07 20.25 -3.52
CA ALA A 199 0.10 19.94 -4.95
C ALA A 199 0.43 18.45 -5.20
N PRO A 200 1.50 17.84 -4.63
CA PRO A 200 1.79 16.43 -4.84
C PRO A 200 0.67 15.52 -4.30
N ALA A 201 0.05 15.89 -3.17
CA ALA A 201 -1.07 15.15 -2.61
C ALA A 201 -2.30 15.14 -3.55
N LEU A 202 -2.62 16.27 -4.18
CA LEU A 202 -3.70 16.37 -5.16
C LEU A 202 -3.40 15.57 -6.43
N VAL A 203 -2.16 15.54 -6.88
CA VAL A 203 -1.74 14.71 -8.02
C VAL A 203 -1.95 13.23 -7.70
N ILE A 204 -1.53 12.78 -6.51
CA ILE A 204 -1.76 11.39 -6.06
C ILE A 204 -3.26 11.11 -5.91
N ALA A 205 -4.03 12.02 -5.33
CA ALA A 205 -5.48 11.87 -5.23
C ALA A 205 -6.17 11.83 -6.60
N ALA A 206 -5.65 12.55 -7.59
CA ALA A 206 -6.18 12.52 -8.96
C ALA A 206 -6.02 11.15 -9.62
N LEU A 207 -5.06 10.30 -9.19
CA LEU A 207 -4.97 8.90 -9.64
C LEU A 207 -6.19 8.06 -9.23
N LEU A 208 -7.03 8.54 -8.29
CA LEU A 208 -8.30 7.91 -7.97
C LEU A 208 -9.25 7.90 -9.19
N ILE A 209 -9.20 8.93 -10.04
CA ILE A 209 -10.07 9.04 -11.22
C ILE A 209 -9.81 7.89 -12.20
N PRO A 210 -8.59 7.66 -12.71
CA PRO A 210 -8.31 6.52 -13.59
C PRO A 210 -8.54 5.18 -12.87
N ALA A 211 -8.26 5.07 -11.56
CA ALA A 211 -8.54 3.86 -10.81
C ALA A 211 -10.05 3.52 -10.77
N LEU A 212 -10.91 4.53 -10.58
CA LEU A 212 -12.36 4.38 -10.61
C LEU A 212 -12.89 4.05 -12.00
N VAL A 213 -12.32 4.66 -13.05
CA VAL A 213 -12.64 4.32 -14.43
C VAL A 213 -12.30 2.86 -14.67
N LEU A 214 -11.06 2.44 -14.40
CA LEU A 214 -10.59 1.07 -14.68
C LEU A 214 -11.40 0.01 -13.92
N ARG A 215 -11.83 0.31 -12.68
CA ARG A 215 -12.73 -0.55 -11.89
C ARG A 215 -14.07 -0.82 -12.59
N ARG A 216 -14.56 0.09 -13.45
CA ARG A 216 -15.79 -0.14 -14.21
C ARG A 216 -15.61 -1.09 -15.39
N TRP A 217 -14.39 -1.20 -15.92
CA TRP A 217 -14.08 -2.00 -17.12
C TRP A 217 -13.56 -3.40 -16.80
N ILE A 218 -12.90 -3.58 -15.65
CA ILE A 218 -12.38 -4.87 -15.22
C ILE A 218 -13.30 -5.41 -14.13
N PRO A 219 -14.17 -6.39 -14.42
CA PRO A 219 -14.88 -7.10 -13.37
C PRO A 219 -13.83 -7.77 -12.48
N MET A 220 -13.87 -7.44 -11.19
CA MET A 220 -13.00 -8.02 -10.15
C MET A 220 -13.52 -9.44 -9.91
N THR A 221 -13.12 -10.37 -10.78
CA THR A 221 -13.45 -11.81 -10.69
C THR A 221 -12.40 -12.56 -9.91
#